data_AF-A0A8J3VYK2-F1
#
_entry.id   AF-A0A8J3VYK2-F1
#
_cell.length_a   1.000
_cell.length_b   1.000
_cell.length_c   1.000
_cell.angle_alpha   90.00
_cell.angle_beta   90.00
_cell.angle_gamma   90.00
#
_symmetry.space_group_name_H-M   'P 1'
#
loop_
_entity.id
_entity.type
_entity.pdbx_description
1 polymer ?
#
loop_
_entity_poly.entity_id
_entity_poly.type
_entity_poly.pdbx_seq_one_letter_code
_entity_poly.pdbx_strand_id
1 'polypeptide(L)'
;MKKIFAVAVFATMTMLGTTAASAGNVHSHAGSRAGGPPEPQPGAQPGAQPGAQPGVQSGVQSGTASQQPAKALRQVSEDQYKILLNQCRYADTQEAREQCRADVAEQYRVGKHDPTLDCRAYSGVTVCGELKLSEREQACVQESVQGGMTHRRAEVECYAFR
;
A
#
# COMPACT_ATOMS: atom_id res chain seq x y z
N MET A 1 13.12 39.11 20.32
CA MET A 1 12.94 40.17 19.30
C MET A 1 11.93 39.66 18.27
N LYS A 2 10.68 40.16 18.32
CA LYS A 2 9.61 39.80 17.39
C LYS A 2 9.83 40.52 16.06
N LYS A 3 9.93 39.78 14.95
CA LYS A 3 9.89 40.35 13.60
C LYS A 3 8.54 40.00 12.97
N ILE A 4 7.73 41.04 12.78
CA ILE A 4 6.50 41.07 11.99
C ILE A 4 6.91 41.60 10.62
N PHE A 5 6.69 40.86 9.55
CA PHE A 5 6.56 41.30 8.15
C PHE A 5 6.08 40.07 7.36
N ALA A 6 5.23 40.10 6.33
CA ALA A 6 4.31 41.07 5.77
C ALA A 6 3.43 40.26 4.78
N VAL A 7 2.19 40.69 4.59
CA VAL A 7 1.22 40.12 3.65
C VAL A 7 1.58 40.52 2.20
N ALA A 8 1.47 39.57 1.27
CA ALA A 8 1.18 39.77 -0.16
C ALA A 8 0.62 38.42 -0.67
N VAL A 9 -0.62 38.20 -1.15
CA VAL A 9 -1.57 38.92 -2.00
C VAL A 9 -1.15 38.98 -3.49
N PHE A 10 -1.89 38.19 -4.28
CA PHE A 10 -2.14 38.17 -5.73
C PHE A 10 -1.04 37.72 -6.72
N ALA A 11 -1.35 36.65 -7.46
CA ALA A 11 -1.17 36.53 -8.93
C ALA A 11 -1.93 35.28 -9.45
N THR A 12 -3.20 35.43 -9.84
CA THR A 12 -3.71 35.30 -11.22
C THR A 12 -3.64 33.90 -11.85
N MET A 13 -4.79 33.22 -11.75
CA MET A 13 -5.28 32.21 -12.70
C MET A 13 -5.28 32.78 -14.13
N THR A 14 -4.59 32.09 -15.03
CA THR A 14 -4.95 32.03 -16.45
C THR A 14 -4.27 30.81 -17.07
N MET A 15 -5.06 29.94 -17.69
CA MET A 15 -4.88 29.46 -19.06
C MET A 15 -5.99 28.43 -19.33
N LEU A 16 -7.07 28.90 -19.95
CA LEU A 16 -7.99 28.06 -20.69
C LEU A 16 -7.25 27.50 -21.90
N GLY A 17 -7.03 26.18 -21.93
CA GLY A 17 -6.42 25.44 -23.02
C GLY A 17 -7.45 24.60 -23.77
N THR A 18 -7.89 25.16 -24.88
CA THR A 18 -8.61 24.66 -26.06
C THR A 18 -8.72 23.13 -26.26
N THR A 19 -9.96 22.70 -26.54
CA THR A 19 -10.35 21.38 -27.05
C THR A 19 -9.77 21.10 -28.44
N ALA A 20 -9.21 19.90 -28.66
CA ALA A 20 -9.00 19.32 -29.98
C ALA A 20 -9.77 17.99 -30.07
N ALA A 21 -10.92 18.03 -30.73
CA ALA A 21 -11.65 16.85 -31.16
C ALA A 21 -11.02 16.35 -32.47
N SER A 22 -10.21 15.29 -32.39
CA SER A 22 -9.76 14.54 -33.57
C SER A 22 -10.71 13.38 -33.83
N ALA A 23 -11.54 13.54 -34.86
CA ALA A 23 -12.23 12.47 -35.53
C ALA A 23 -11.21 11.60 -36.29
N GLY A 24 -11.35 10.27 -36.24
CA GLY A 24 -10.66 9.42 -37.21
C GLY A 24 -10.59 7.94 -36.86
N ASN A 25 -11.08 7.14 -37.81
CA ASN A 25 -10.81 5.73 -38.08
C ASN A 25 -11.34 4.64 -37.12
N VAL A 26 -12.58 4.23 -37.40
CA VAL A 26 -13.00 2.83 -37.28
C VAL A 26 -12.38 2.02 -38.43
N HIS A 27 -11.22 1.40 -38.18
CA HIS A 27 -10.68 0.33 -39.02
C HIS A 27 -11.14 -1.01 -38.41
N SER A 28 -12.18 -1.61 -38.98
CA SER A 28 -12.62 -2.96 -38.64
C SER A 28 -11.84 -3.96 -39.49
N HIS A 29 -10.79 -4.54 -38.92
CA HIS A 29 -10.10 -5.70 -39.46
C HIS A 29 -9.98 -6.80 -38.41
N ALA A 30 -9.98 -8.03 -38.92
CA ALA A 30 -9.81 -9.31 -38.27
C ALA A 30 -11.05 -9.79 -37.48
N GLY A 31 -11.54 -11.00 -37.67
CA GLY A 31 -10.88 -12.18 -38.20
C GLY A 31 -11.37 -13.36 -37.38
N SER A 32 -11.81 -14.40 -38.08
CA SER A 32 -12.37 -15.64 -37.56
C SER A 32 -11.54 -16.24 -36.41
N ARG A 33 -12.18 -16.60 -35.29
CA ARG A 33 -11.65 -17.57 -34.33
C ARG A 33 -12.53 -18.80 -34.31
N ALA A 34 -12.02 -19.84 -34.97
CA ALA A 34 -12.39 -21.22 -34.73
C ALA A 34 -11.80 -21.70 -33.39
N GLY A 35 -12.58 -22.52 -32.67
CA GLY A 35 -12.11 -23.65 -31.87
C GLY A 35 -11.25 -23.38 -30.63
N GLY A 36 -11.86 -23.52 -29.45
CA GLY A 36 -11.17 -23.88 -28.21
C GLY A 36 -12.02 -24.88 -27.39
N PRO A 37 -11.56 -26.11 -27.12
CA PRO A 37 -12.21 -27.07 -26.21
C PRO A 37 -11.95 -26.72 -24.72
N PRO A 38 -12.62 -27.41 -23.76
CA PRO A 38 -13.19 -26.81 -22.55
C PRO A 38 -12.24 -26.65 -21.35
N GLU A 39 -12.72 -25.86 -20.39
CA GLU A 39 -12.16 -25.58 -19.06
C GLU A 39 -11.66 -26.83 -18.31
N PRO A 40 -10.42 -26.79 -17.78
CA PRO A 40 -10.03 -27.68 -16.70
C PRO A 40 -10.54 -27.14 -15.36
N GLN A 41 -11.44 -27.89 -14.72
CA GLN A 41 -11.84 -27.69 -13.33
C GLN A 41 -10.62 -27.86 -12.39
N PRO A 42 -10.35 -26.94 -11.45
CA PRO A 42 -9.43 -27.22 -10.35
C PRO A 42 -10.11 -28.13 -9.33
N GLY A 43 -9.84 -29.44 -9.45
CA GLY A 43 -10.07 -30.40 -8.39
C GLY A 43 -9.01 -30.30 -7.28
N ALA A 44 -9.41 -30.80 -6.11
CA ALA A 44 -8.62 -31.09 -4.92
C ALA A 44 -8.20 -29.90 -4.04
N GLN A 45 -9.00 -29.65 -2.99
CA GLN A 45 -8.49 -29.15 -1.72
C GLN A 45 -7.92 -30.34 -0.92
N PRO A 46 -6.62 -30.37 -0.58
CA PRO A 46 -6.12 -31.25 0.46
C PRO A 46 -6.48 -30.64 1.82
N GLY A 47 -7.32 -31.34 2.57
CA GLY A 47 -7.50 -31.10 3.99
C GLY A 47 -6.20 -31.42 4.74
N ALA A 48 -5.74 -30.45 5.52
CA ALA A 48 -4.83 -30.69 6.63
C ALA A 48 -5.12 -29.64 7.71
N GLN A 49 -6.00 -29.99 8.65
CA GLN A 49 -6.00 -29.36 9.96
C GLN A 49 -5.02 -30.14 10.84
N PRO A 50 -4.04 -29.48 11.46
CA PRO A 50 -3.45 -30.00 12.69
C PRO A 50 -4.14 -29.34 13.88
N GLY A 51 -4.99 -30.11 14.56
CA GLY A 51 -5.35 -29.84 15.95
C GLY A 51 -4.36 -30.51 16.89
N ALA A 52 -3.91 -29.78 17.91
CA ALA A 52 -3.49 -30.21 19.26
C ALA A 52 -2.80 -29.00 19.93
N GLN A 53 -3.48 -28.21 20.76
CA GLN A 53 -3.73 -28.38 22.21
C GLN A 53 -2.64 -27.78 23.14
N PRO A 54 -3.00 -27.38 24.37
CA PRO A 54 -2.36 -26.31 25.14
C PRO A 54 -1.35 -26.79 26.19
N GLY A 55 -0.44 -25.91 26.59
CA GLY A 55 0.34 -26.03 27.83
C GLY A 55 1.78 -25.56 27.69
N VAL A 56 2.14 -24.47 28.36
CA VAL A 56 2.84 -24.46 29.66
C VAL A 56 3.23 -23.03 30.02
N GLN A 57 2.76 -22.55 31.17
CA GLN A 57 3.30 -21.38 31.84
C GLN A 57 4.58 -21.83 32.55
N SER A 58 5.71 -21.16 32.31
CA SER A 58 6.81 -21.17 33.26
C SER A 58 7.56 -19.86 33.17
N GLY A 59 7.41 -19.07 34.23
CA GLY A 59 7.99 -17.75 34.34
C GLY A 59 9.49 -17.78 34.64
N VAL A 60 10.16 -16.70 34.25
CA VAL A 60 11.22 -16.07 35.02
C VAL A 60 11.06 -14.57 34.84
N GLN A 61 10.43 -13.92 35.84
CA GLN A 61 10.53 -12.48 36.03
C GLN A 61 11.79 -12.22 36.84
N SER A 62 12.80 -11.58 36.25
CA SER A 62 13.86 -10.88 36.99
C SER A 62 14.60 -9.97 36.03
N GLY A 63 14.56 -8.67 36.32
CA GLY A 63 15.33 -7.66 35.61
C GLY A 63 14.63 -6.30 35.52
N THR A 64 14.40 -5.65 36.66
CA THR A 64 14.19 -4.20 36.71
C THR A 64 15.47 -3.49 36.31
N ALA A 65 15.55 -3.10 35.04
CA ALA A 65 16.35 -1.96 34.62
C ALA A 65 15.38 -0.93 34.07
N SER A 66 15.39 0.27 34.65
CA SER A 66 14.72 1.46 34.13
C SER A 66 15.29 1.79 32.75
N GLN A 67 14.82 1.06 31.74
CA GLN A 67 14.87 1.46 30.35
C GLN A 67 13.51 2.05 30.06
N GLN A 68 13.47 3.36 29.87
CA GLN A 68 12.43 4.02 29.11
C GLN A 68 12.11 3.10 27.92
N PRO A 69 10.91 2.51 27.78
CA PRO A 69 10.71 1.42 26.85
C PRO A 69 10.99 1.98 25.45
N ALA A 70 12.09 1.53 24.85
CA ALA A 70 12.27 1.64 23.42
C ALA A 70 10.97 1.12 22.82
N LYS A 71 10.25 1.98 22.09
CA LYS A 71 8.92 1.73 21.52
C LYS A 71 8.88 0.28 21.05
N ALA A 72 8.10 -0.56 21.73
CA ALA A 72 8.11 -1.99 21.44
C ALA A 72 7.67 -2.19 19.98
N LEU A 73 8.59 -2.67 19.13
CA LEU A 73 8.32 -2.93 17.73
C LEU A 73 7.11 -3.86 17.61
N ARG A 74 6.20 -3.52 16.70
CA ARG A 74 5.02 -4.32 16.38
C ARG A 74 5.47 -5.64 15.76
N GLN A 75 5.03 -6.75 16.31
CA GLN A 75 5.36 -8.07 15.77
C GLN A 75 4.49 -8.35 14.55
N VAL A 76 5.09 -8.89 13.50
CA VAL A 76 4.40 -9.34 12.30
C VAL A 76 4.97 -10.68 11.84
N SER A 77 4.19 -11.46 11.10
CA SER A 77 4.71 -12.68 10.45
C SER A 77 5.77 -12.33 9.41
N GLU A 78 6.61 -13.31 9.05
CA GLU A 78 7.65 -13.12 8.03
C GLU A 78 7.06 -12.66 6.68
N ASP A 79 5.93 -13.22 6.27
CA ASP A 79 5.26 -12.83 5.01
C ASP A 79 4.70 -11.40 5.06
N GLN A 80 4.13 -10.99 6.20
CA GLN A 80 3.69 -9.61 6.40
C GLN A 80 4.87 -8.63 6.36
N TYR A 81 6.00 -8.99 6.97
CA TYR A 81 7.22 -8.18 6.91
C TYR A 81 7.75 -8.06 5.47
N LYS A 82 7.69 -9.15 4.70
CA LYS A 82 8.03 -9.12 3.27
C LYS A 82 7.11 -8.20 2.48
N ILE A 83 5.80 -8.20 2.73
CA ILE A 83 4.88 -7.27 2.07
C ILE A 83 5.22 -5.81 2.42
N LEU A 84 5.47 -5.52 3.70
CA LEU A 84 5.88 -4.20 4.17
C LEU A 84 7.18 -3.71 3.49
N LEU A 85 8.15 -4.59 3.25
CA LEU A 85 9.35 -4.23 2.50
C LEU A 85 9.10 -4.11 0.99
N ASN A 86 8.30 -5.02 0.42
CA ASN A 86 8.03 -5.05 -1.01
C ASN A 86 7.20 -3.85 -1.47
N GLN A 87 6.33 -3.29 -0.62
CA GLN A 87 5.57 -2.09 -0.97
C GLN A 87 6.47 -0.86 -1.11
N CYS A 88 7.63 -0.83 -0.43
CA CYS A 88 8.57 0.28 -0.55
C CYS A 88 9.13 0.47 -1.97
N ARG A 89 8.96 -0.50 -2.88
CA ARG A 89 9.35 -0.30 -4.30
C ARG A 89 8.50 0.76 -5.00
N TYR A 90 7.29 0.99 -4.51
CA TYR A 90 6.32 1.90 -5.13
C TYR A 90 6.54 3.36 -4.76
N ALA A 91 7.31 3.65 -3.70
CA ALA A 91 7.63 5.02 -3.35
C ALA A 91 8.37 5.75 -4.49
N ASP A 92 8.01 7.02 -4.68
CA ASP A 92 8.36 7.85 -5.83
C ASP A 92 9.87 7.99 -6.08
N THR A 93 10.63 8.40 -5.05
CA THR A 93 12.07 8.70 -5.17
C THR A 93 12.92 7.68 -4.44
N GLN A 94 14.22 7.61 -4.78
CA GLN A 94 15.14 6.72 -4.07
C GLN A 94 15.17 7.01 -2.56
N GLU A 95 15.19 8.29 -2.15
CA GLU A 95 15.19 8.65 -0.74
C GLU A 95 13.90 8.18 -0.05
N ALA A 96 12.74 8.31 -0.71
CA ALA A 96 11.47 7.83 -0.17
C ALA A 96 11.47 6.30 0.01
N ARG A 97 12.09 5.54 -0.89
CA ARG A 97 12.22 4.08 -0.76
C ARG A 97 13.14 3.70 0.40
N GLU A 98 14.24 4.42 0.58
CA GLU A 98 15.16 4.23 1.70
C GLU A 98 14.48 4.53 3.03
N GLN A 99 13.77 5.66 3.11
CA GLN A 99 13.00 6.03 4.28
C GLN A 99 11.91 5.00 4.58
N CYS A 100 11.18 4.52 3.58
CA CYS A 100 10.17 3.47 3.76
C CYS A 100 10.77 2.21 4.39
N ARG A 101 11.93 1.75 3.92
CA ARG A 101 12.61 0.58 4.50
C ARG A 101 13.08 0.84 5.94
N ALA A 102 13.58 2.04 6.22
CA ALA A 102 13.97 2.44 7.57
C ALA A 102 12.75 2.45 8.51
N ASP A 103 11.64 3.05 8.09
CA ASP A 103 10.40 3.07 8.87
C ASP A 103 9.89 1.65 9.17
N VAL A 104 9.96 0.74 8.19
CA VAL A 104 9.57 -0.65 8.41
C VAL A 104 10.43 -1.31 9.48
N ALA A 105 11.76 -1.11 9.44
CA ALA A 105 12.68 -1.65 10.45
C ALA A 105 12.51 -1.02 11.84
N GLU A 106 12.10 0.25 11.91
CA GLU A 106 11.86 0.99 13.15
C GLU A 106 10.49 0.75 13.79
N GLN A 107 9.54 0.19 13.03
CA GLN A 107 8.17 -0.02 13.51
C GLN A 107 7.83 -1.48 13.69
N TYR A 108 8.45 -2.37 12.91
CA TYR A 108 8.08 -3.77 12.83
C TYR A 108 9.27 -4.68 13.13
N ARG A 109 8.96 -5.85 13.70
CA ARG A 109 9.91 -6.96 13.81
C ARG A 109 9.22 -8.26 13.42
N VAL A 110 9.99 -9.18 12.86
CA VAL A 110 9.49 -10.53 12.58
C VAL A 110 9.20 -11.26 13.91
N GLY A 111 8.03 -11.86 14.01
CA GLY A 111 7.54 -12.54 15.19
C GLY A 111 6.24 -13.27 14.88
N LYS A 112 5.21 -13.03 15.70
CA LYS A 112 3.89 -13.64 15.50
C LYS A 112 3.11 -12.93 14.38
N HIS A 113 2.29 -13.71 13.65
CA HIS A 113 1.31 -13.15 12.72
C HIS A 113 0.41 -12.15 13.43
N ASP A 114 0.23 -10.98 12.81
CA ASP A 114 -0.62 -9.94 13.35
C ASP A 114 -1.89 -9.79 12.50
N PRO A 115 -3.04 -10.32 12.96
CA PRO A 115 -4.30 -10.23 12.23
C PRO A 115 -4.89 -8.81 12.23
N THR A 116 -4.34 -7.90 13.05
CA THR A 116 -4.78 -6.50 13.13
C THR A 116 -3.96 -5.58 12.21
N LEU A 117 -2.99 -6.12 11.47
CA LEU A 117 -2.25 -5.36 10.47
C LEU A 117 -3.16 -5.12 9.26
N ASP A 118 -3.38 -3.86 8.91
CA ASP A 118 -4.22 -3.51 7.75
C ASP A 118 -3.50 -3.88 6.45
N CYS A 119 -3.70 -5.12 5.99
CA CYS A 119 -3.21 -5.58 4.71
C CYS A 119 -4.34 -5.57 3.69
N ARG A 120 -4.11 -4.90 2.57
CA ARG A 120 -5.10 -4.70 1.50
C ARG A 120 -4.50 -5.00 0.15
N ALA A 121 -5.32 -5.58 -0.73
CA ALA A 121 -4.92 -5.98 -2.07
C ALA A 121 -5.92 -5.49 -3.12
N TYR A 122 -5.42 -4.75 -4.10
CA TYR A 122 -6.20 -4.26 -5.24
C TYR A 122 -5.36 -4.38 -6.50
N SER A 123 -5.98 -4.81 -7.60
CA SER A 123 -5.34 -4.82 -8.94
C SER A 123 -3.98 -5.55 -8.96
N GLY A 124 -3.85 -6.64 -8.19
CA GLY A 124 -2.62 -7.44 -8.08
C GLY A 124 -1.54 -6.86 -7.17
N VAL A 125 -1.76 -5.69 -6.59
CA VAL A 125 -0.85 -5.04 -5.63
C VAL A 125 -1.33 -5.33 -4.22
N THR A 126 -0.43 -5.81 -3.36
CA THR A 126 -0.69 -5.98 -1.92
C THR A 126 0.19 -5.03 -1.14
N VAL A 127 -0.42 -4.31 -0.20
CA VAL A 127 0.27 -3.42 0.74
C VAL A 127 -0.25 -3.64 2.15
N CYS A 128 0.58 -3.36 3.15
CA CYS A 128 0.22 -3.44 4.55
C CYS A 128 0.52 -2.12 5.28
N GLY A 129 -0.30 -1.83 6.30
CA GLY A 129 -0.15 -0.67 7.15
C GLY A 129 -0.49 0.66 6.47
N GLU A 130 0.05 1.71 7.04
CA GLU A 130 -0.09 3.08 6.54
C GLU A 130 0.87 3.32 5.36
N LEU A 131 0.39 3.96 4.30
CA LEU A 131 1.20 4.32 3.15
C LEU A 131 1.65 5.77 3.28
N LYS A 132 2.95 6.02 3.14
CA LYS A 132 3.46 7.37 3.01
C LYS A 132 3.30 7.83 1.56
N LEU A 133 2.19 8.52 1.32
CA LEU A 133 1.86 9.06 0.00
C LEU A 133 2.55 10.40 -0.26
N SER A 134 3.12 10.58 -1.44
CA SER A 134 3.61 11.86 -1.96
C SER A 134 2.44 12.80 -2.29
N GLU A 135 2.74 14.07 -2.54
CA GLU A 135 1.71 15.06 -2.93
C GLU A 135 0.98 14.66 -4.22
N ARG A 136 1.70 14.06 -5.19
CA ARG A 136 1.13 13.58 -6.46
C ARG A 136 0.21 12.38 -6.24
N GLU A 137 0.61 11.45 -5.40
CA GLU A 137 -0.21 10.29 -5.04
C GLU A 137 -1.47 10.71 -4.27
N GLN A 138 -1.34 11.66 -3.33
CA GLN A 138 -2.48 12.23 -2.60
C GLN A 138 -3.46 12.94 -3.54
N ALA A 139 -2.97 13.71 -4.52
CA ALA A 139 -3.81 14.32 -5.54
C ALA A 139 -4.57 13.26 -6.35
N CYS A 140 -3.90 12.16 -6.75
CA CYS A 140 -4.56 11.03 -7.40
C CYS A 140 -5.65 10.40 -6.52
N VAL A 141 -5.39 10.24 -5.22
CA VAL A 141 -6.39 9.68 -4.29
C VAL A 141 -7.63 10.55 -4.25
N GLN A 142 -7.45 11.87 -4.11
CA GLN A 142 -8.56 12.82 -4.08
C GLN A 142 -9.38 12.80 -5.37
N GLU A 143 -8.72 12.82 -6.53
CA GLU A 143 -9.37 12.76 -7.85
C GLU A 143 -10.15 11.45 -8.03
N SER A 144 -9.54 10.32 -7.68
CA SER A 144 -10.15 8.99 -7.80
C SER A 144 -11.38 8.85 -6.89
N VAL A 145 -11.31 9.39 -5.68
CA VAL A 145 -12.44 9.39 -4.73
C VAL A 145 -13.57 10.29 -5.22
N GLN A 146 -13.27 11.46 -5.77
CA GLN A 146 -14.27 12.33 -6.40
C GLN A 146 -14.93 11.65 -7.61
N GLY A 147 -14.19 10.81 -8.33
CA GLY A 147 -14.70 9.95 -9.41
C GLY A 147 -15.50 8.72 -8.94
N GLY A 148 -15.72 8.54 -7.64
CA GLY A 148 -16.54 7.46 -7.07
C GLY A 148 -15.76 6.23 -6.58
N MET A 149 -14.42 6.26 -6.56
CA MET A 149 -13.63 5.19 -5.97
C MET A 149 -13.64 5.26 -4.43
N THR A 150 -13.59 4.11 -3.75
CA THR A 150 -13.38 4.11 -2.29
C THR A 150 -11.97 4.59 -1.96
N HIS A 151 -11.82 5.39 -0.90
CA HIS A 151 -10.51 5.88 -0.44
C HIS A 151 -9.46 4.77 -0.32
N ARG A 152 -9.80 3.65 0.33
CA ARG A 152 -8.87 2.52 0.52
C ARG A 152 -8.33 1.94 -0.78
N ARG A 153 -9.17 1.84 -1.83
CA ARG A 153 -8.73 1.38 -3.16
C ARG A 153 -7.86 2.42 -3.83
N ALA A 154 -8.27 3.70 -3.77
CA ALA A 154 -7.54 4.81 -4.36
C ALA A 154 -6.12 4.93 -3.78
N GLU A 155 -5.95 4.79 -2.46
CA GLU A 155 -4.64 4.82 -1.81
C GLU A 155 -3.68 3.77 -2.37
N VAL A 156 -4.15 2.54 -2.58
CA VAL A 156 -3.30 1.45 -3.09
C VAL A 156 -2.98 1.63 -4.56
N GLU A 157 -3.99 1.94 -5.38
CA GLU A 157 -3.80 2.09 -6.82
C GLU A 157 -2.93 3.31 -7.13
N CYS A 158 -3.17 4.45 -6.45
CA CYS A 158 -2.37 5.65 -6.66
C CYS A 158 -0.93 5.47 -6.16
N TYR A 159 -0.72 4.81 -5.01
CA TYR A 159 0.63 4.52 -4.52
C TYR A 159 1.42 3.63 -5.48
N ALA A 160 0.77 2.65 -6.11
CA ALA A 160 1.48 1.67 -6.94
C ALA A 160 1.76 2.14 -8.38
N PHE A 161 0.99 3.09 -8.91
CA PHE A 161 0.93 3.36 -10.35
C PHE A 161 1.09 4.84 -10.74
N ARG A 162 1.41 5.77 -9.84
CA ARG A 162 1.43 7.21 -10.16
C ARG A 162 2.77 7.90 -10.05
#